data_AF-W0BFY8-F1
#
_entry.id   AF-W0BFY8-F1
#
_cell.length_a   1.000
_cell.length_b   1.000
_cell.length_c   1.000
_cell.angle_alpha   90.00
_cell.angle_beta   90.00
_cell.angle_gamma   90.00
#
_symmetry.space_group_name_H-M   'P 1'
#
loop_
_entity.id
_entity.type
_entity.pdbx_description
1 polymer ?
#
loop_
_entity_poly.entity_id
_entity_poly.type
_entity_poly.pdbx_seq_one_letter_code
_entity_poly.pdbx_strand_id
1 'polypeptide(L)'
;MGFDTLLDYYQSGFSPDTEALHKALTKHLAGECGSFYVVEADHALRQLFKNLGTAAITATCGGFYGPQGRCLRLPLRFPHLLEKLTTFDFSNLKILNVEMETAGILGLGKLLGHRCISVSVVLANRITGEFASNVQEHVEHLIVKALQCIS
;
A
#
# COMPACT_ATOMS: atom_id res chain seq x y z
N MET A 1 -2.39 -3.15 1.27
CA MET A 1 -2.19 -4.29 2.20
C MET A 1 -1.66 -3.74 3.50
N GLY A 2 -2.08 -4.24 4.65
CA GLY A 2 -1.61 -3.79 5.96
C GLY A 2 -0.81 -4.87 6.67
N PHE A 3 0.39 -4.53 7.12
CA PHE A 3 1.28 -5.36 7.95
C PHE A 3 1.09 -5.01 9.43
N ASP A 4 -0.14 -5.16 9.89
CA ASP A 4 -0.60 -4.95 11.25
C ASP A 4 -1.86 -5.80 11.48
N THR A 5 -2.45 -5.73 12.67
CA THR A 5 -3.62 -6.53 13.08
C THR A 5 -4.89 -5.69 13.21
N LEU A 6 -4.93 -4.47 12.65
CA LEU A 6 -6.04 -3.52 12.87
C LEU A 6 -7.39 -4.12 12.49
N LEU A 7 -7.49 -4.78 11.34
CA LEU A 7 -8.75 -5.34 10.87
C LEU A 7 -9.16 -6.65 11.55
N ASP A 8 -8.24 -7.30 12.26
CA ASP A 8 -8.54 -8.55 12.99
C ASP A 8 -9.53 -8.32 14.16
N TYR A 9 -9.69 -7.07 14.60
CA TYR A 9 -10.63 -6.67 15.65
C TYR A 9 -12.06 -6.40 15.14
N TYR A 10 -12.31 -6.53 13.84
CA TYR A 10 -13.60 -6.24 13.24
C TYR A 10 -14.11 -7.41 12.40
N GLN A 11 -15.42 -7.48 12.22
CA GLN A 11 -16.02 -8.41 11.26
C GLN A 11 -15.75 -7.89 9.84
N SER A 12 -14.70 -8.40 9.21
CA SER A 12 -14.35 -8.08 7.82
C SER A 12 -14.45 -9.31 6.92
N GLY A 13 -14.98 -9.11 5.71
CA GLY A 13 -14.99 -10.13 4.66
C GLY A 13 -14.01 -9.78 3.54
N PHE A 14 -13.42 -10.82 2.95
CA PHE A 14 -12.62 -10.70 1.73
C PHE A 14 -13.53 -10.83 0.50
N SER A 15 -13.28 -10.02 -0.54
CA SER A 15 -13.73 -10.35 -1.88
C SER A 15 -12.91 -11.53 -2.42
N PRO A 16 -13.42 -12.32 -3.39
CA PRO A 16 -12.63 -13.36 -4.04
C PRO A 16 -11.28 -12.86 -4.58
N ASP A 17 -11.25 -11.63 -5.10
CA ASP A 17 -10.04 -11.00 -5.63
C ASP A 17 -9.02 -10.70 -4.51
N THR A 18 -9.46 -10.14 -3.38
CA THR A 18 -8.57 -9.94 -2.23
C THR A 18 -8.07 -11.24 -1.63
N GLU A 19 -8.87 -12.30 -1.64
CA GLU A 19 -8.47 -13.61 -1.16
C GLU A 19 -7.42 -14.26 -2.08
N ALA A 20 -7.60 -14.14 -3.40
CA ALA A 20 -6.62 -14.62 -4.38
C ALA A 20 -5.28 -13.87 -4.26
N LEU A 21 -5.34 -12.54 -4.13
CA LEU A 21 -4.17 -11.69 -3.92
C LEU A 21 -3.46 -12.03 -2.60
N HIS A 22 -4.21 -12.23 -1.52
CA HIS A 22 -3.66 -12.64 -0.22
C HIS A 22 -2.94 -13.99 -0.29
N LYS A 23 -3.55 -14.99 -0.93
CA LYS A 23 -2.93 -16.32 -1.13
C LYS A 23 -1.66 -16.24 -1.97
N ALA A 24 -1.70 -15.50 -3.08
CA ALA A 24 -0.54 -15.32 -3.97
C ALA A 24 0.61 -14.64 -3.22
N LEU A 25 0.33 -13.58 -2.47
CA LEU A 25 1.34 -12.88 -1.69
C LEU A 25 1.89 -13.73 -0.54
N THR A 26 1.04 -14.48 0.17
CA THR A 26 1.47 -15.40 1.23
C THR A 26 2.48 -16.41 0.69
N LYS A 27 2.19 -17.00 -0.48
CA LYS A 27 3.10 -17.93 -1.15
C LYS A 27 4.42 -17.25 -1.55
N HIS A 28 4.36 -16.04 -2.11
CA HIS A 28 5.54 -15.27 -2.54
C HIS A 28 6.44 -14.88 -1.37
N LEU A 29 5.84 -14.43 -0.26
CA LEU A 29 6.58 -14.04 0.94
C LEU A 29 7.22 -15.24 1.64
N ALA A 30 6.63 -16.44 1.51
CA ALA A 30 7.20 -17.69 2.03
C ALA A 30 7.63 -17.59 3.51
N GLY A 31 6.80 -16.96 4.34
CA GLY A 31 7.06 -16.75 5.78
C GLY A 31 7.94 -15.54 6.13
N GLU A 32 8.43 -14.78 5.14
CA GLU A 32 9.26 -13.57 5.35
C GLU A 32 8.42 -12.34 5.72
N CYS A 33 7.40 -12.49 6.55
CA CYS A 33 6.55 -11.41 7.04
C CYS A 33 5.80 -11.79 8.31
N GLY A 34 5.26 -10.79 9.01
CA GLY A 34 4.20 -11.01 10.01
C GLY A 34 2.84 -11.24 9.35
N SER A 35 1.78 -11.34 10.17
CA SER A 35 0.40 -11.33 9.68
C SER A 35 0.12 -10.07 8.87
N PHE A 36 -0.70 -10.20 7.84
CA PHE A 36 -1.12 -9.09 7.00
C PHE A 36 -2.53 -9.33 6.44
N TYR A 37 -3.18 -8.24 6.06
CA TYR A 37 -4.48 -8.23 5.38
C TYR A 37 -4.44 -7.43 4.09
N VAL A 38 -5.38 -7.72 3.20
CA VAL A 38 -5.54 -7.06 1.91
C VAL A 38 -6.89 -6.35 1.88
N VAL A 39 -6.89 -5.09 1.43
CA VAL A 39 -8.10 -4.29 1.25
C VAL A 39 -8.02 -3.61 -0.11
N GLU A 40 -9.17 -3.48 -0.75
CA GLU A 40 -9.34 -2.78 -2.02
C GLU A 40 -9.82 -1.34 -1.78
N ALA A 41 -9.36 -0.44 -2.64
CA ALA A 41 -9.99 0.86 -2.80
C ALA A 41 -11.36 0.70 -3.51
N ASP A 42 -12.23 1.69 -3.36
CA ASP A 42 -13.51 1.72 -4.07
C ASP A 42 -13.30 1.70 -5.59
N HIS A 43 -14.06 0.85 -6.29
CA HIS A 43 -13.89 0.65 -7.73
C HIS A 43 -14.24 1.92 -8.52
N ALA A 44 -15.31 2.64 -8.15
CA ALA A 44 -15.74 3.83 -8.88
C ALA A 44 -14.73 4.97 -8.71
N LEU A 45 -14.22 5.17 -7.49
CA LEU A 45 -13.13 6.11 -7.24
C LEU A 45 -11.85 5.71 -8.00
N ARG A 46 -11.48 4.43 -8.01
CA ARG A 46 -10.32 3.98 -8.80
C ARG A 46 -10.46 4.32 -10.29
N GLN A 47 -11.66 4.17 -10.86
CA GLN A 47 -11.92 4.55 -12.25
C GLN A 47 -11.89 6.07 -12.47
N LEU A 48 -12.39 6.84 -11.51
CA LEU A 48 -12.39 8.31 -11.55
C LEU A 48 -10.95 8.87 -11.56
N PHE A 49 -10.06 8.26 -10.78
CA PHE A 49 -8.67 8.68 -10.63
C PHE A 49 -7.68 7.98 -11.57
N LYS A 50 -8.16 7.16 -12.52
CA LYS A 50 -7.31 6.29 -13.36
C LYS A 50 -6.24 7.03 -14.20
N ASN A 51 -6.47 8.30 -14.51
CA ASN A 51 -5.57 9.13 -15.31
C ASN A 51 -4.57 9.93 -14.45
N LEU A 52 -4.70 9.89 -13.12
CA LEU A 52 -3.85 10.68 -12.22
C LEU A 52 -2.47 10.04 -11.99
N GLY A 53 -2.37 8.71 -12.10
CA GLY A 53 -1.14 7.98 -11.88
C GLY A 53 -1.29 6.48 -12.11
N THR A 54 -0.27 5.72 -11.71
CA THR A 54 -0.25 4.26 -11.85
C THR A 54 -0.98 3.59 -10.70
N ALA A 55 -2.00 2.78 -11.01
CA ALA A 55 -2.66 1.93 -10.02
C ALA A 55 -1.71 0.81 -9.57
N ALA A 56 -1.49 0.70 -8.26
CA ALA A 56 -0.56 -0.26 -7.67
C ALA A 56 -1.01 -0.65 -6.26
N ILE A 57 -0.39 -1.69 -5.71
CA ILE A 57 -0.56 -2.03 -4.30
C ILE A 57 0.36 -1.15 -3.46
N THR A 58 -0.21 -0.66 -2.36
CA THR A 58 0.53 0.01 -1.30
C THR A 58 0.72 -0.93 -0.11
N ALA A 59 1.95 -1.07 0.37
CA ALA A 59 2.31 -1.77 1.59
C ALA A 59 2.26 -0.79 2.78
N THR A 60 1.25 -0.94 3.61
CA THR A 60 1.04 -0.17 4.83
C THR A 60 1.75 -0.88 5.98
N CYS A 61 2.76 -0.24 6.55
CA CYS A 61 3.63 -0.80 7.59
C CYS A 61 3.37 -0.11 8.94
N GLY A 62 3.33 -0.87 10.04
CA GLY A 62 3.13 -0.34 11.40
C GLY A 62 4.29 0.49 11.99
N GLY A 63 5.15 1.08 11.15
CA GLY A 63 6.27 1.91 11.61
C GLY A 63 7.28 2.24 10.52
N PHE A 64 8.08 3.29 10.74
CA PHE A 64 9.00 3.82 9.72
C PHE A 64 10.33 3.05 9.59
N TYR A 65 10.83 2.42 10.67
CA TYR A 65 12.15 1.77 10.66
C TYR A 65 12.08 0.30 10.25
N GLY A 66 12.15 -0.62 11.23
CA GLY A 66 12.16 -2.05 10.98
C GLY A 66 11.03 -2.57 10.08
N PRO A 67 9.77 -2.12 10.26
CA PRO A 67 8.66 -2.54 9.39
C PRO A 67 8.84 -2.15 7.92
N GLN A 68 9.63 -1.11 7.62
CA GLN A 68 9.99 -0.71 6.25
C GLN A 68 11.45 -1.05 5.90
N GLY A 69 11.99 -2.11 6.49
CA GLY A 69 13.30 -2.67 6.14
C GLY A 69 14.50 -1.80 6.53
N ARG A 70 14.33 -0.76 7.37
CA ARG A 70 15.45 0.07 7.83
C ARG A 70 16.03 -0.53 9.11
N CYS A 71 17.20 -1.14 8.99
CA CYS A 71 17.96 -1.63 10.13
C CYS A 71 18.67 -0.47 10.84
N LEU A 72 18.53 -0.41 12.17
CA LEU A 72 19.30 0.51 13.03
C LEU A 72 20.27 -0.32 13.88
N ARG A 73 20.14 -0.27 15.21
CA ARG A 73 20.91 -1.08 16.15
C ARG A 73 20.30 -2.46 16.42
N LEU A 74 18.99 -2.61 16.20
CA LEU A 74 18.27 -3.88 16.35
C LEU A 74 18.19 -4.58 14.98
N PRO A 75 18.60 -5.85 14.89
CA PRO A 75 18.51 -6.60 13.64
C PRO A 75 17.05 -6.81 13.24
N LEU A 76 16.81 -6.82 11.93
CA LEU A 76 15.48 -7.07 11.37
C LEU A 76 15.13 -8.55 11.49
N ARG A 77 13.90 -8.84 11.91
CA ARG A 77 13.36 -10.22 11.89
C ARG A 77 13.17 -10.75 10.47
N PHE A 78 12.80 -9.87 9.54
CA PHE A 78 12.52 -10.18 8.13
C PHE A 78 13.39 -9.30 7.21
N PRO A 79 14.70 -9.57 7.12
CA PRO A 79 15.62 -8.72 6.38
C PRO A 79 15.31 -8.65 4.87
N HIS A 80 14.62 -9.65 4.30
CA HIS A 80 14.32 -9.72 2.86
C HIS A 80 12.88 -9.32 2.51
N LEU A 81 12.08 -8.86 3.49
CA LEU A 81 10.68 -8.50 3.26
C LEU A 81 10.51 -7.49 2.12
N LEU A 82 11.23 -6.36 2.16
CA LEU A 82 11.07 -5.32 1.14
C LEU A 82 11.49 -5.79 -0.25
N GLU A 83 12.57 -6.55 -0.37
CA GLU A 83 13.02 -7.12 -1.65
C GLU A 83 11.94 -8.02 -2.25
N LYS A 84 11.35 -8.89 -1.43
CA LYS A 84 10.22 -9.73 -1.87
C LYS A 84 9.01 -8.89 -2.26
N LEU A 85 8.68 -7.82 -1.54
CA LEU A 85 7.57 -6.95 -1.92
C LEU A 85 7.82 -6.30 -3.30
N THR A 86 9.04 -5.83 -3.58
CA THR A 86 9.37 -5.18 -4.86
C THR A 86 9.32 -6.12 -6.07
N THR A 87 9.49 -7.42 -5.86
CA THR A 87 9.47 -8.44 -6.93
C THR A 87 8.10 -9.11 -7.09
N PHE A 88 7.13 -8.76 -6.24
CA PHE A 88 5.78 -9.32 -6.31
C PHE A 88 5.00 -8.73 -7.49
N ASP A 89 4.37 -9.61 -8.27
CA ASP A 89 3.46 -9.26 -9.35
C ASP A 89 2.23 -10.17 -9.29
N PHE A 90 1.04 -9.57 -9.29
CA PHE A 90 -0.22 -10.28 -9.38
C PHE A 90 -1.04 -9.72 -10.53
N SER A 91 -1.03 -10.38 -11.68
CA SER A 91 -1.75 -9.92 -12.88
C SER A 91 -1.40 -8.48 -13.28
N ASN A 92 -0.09 -8.15 -13.29
CA ASN A 92 0.46 -6.81 -13.52
C ASN A 92 0.19 -5.79 -12.40
N LEU A 93 -0.41 -6.22 -11.28
CA LEU A 93 -0.58 -5.40 -10.10
C LEU A 93 0.65 -5.58 -9.19
N LYS A 94 1.53 -4.58 -9.21
CA LYS A 94 2.80 -4.57 -8.45
C LYS A 94 2.67 -3.81 -7.13
N ILE A 95 3.60 -4.05 -6.22
CA ILE A 95 3.77 -3.23 -5.01
C ILE A 95 4.76 -2.10 -5.32
N LEU A 96 4.26 -0.88 -5.40
CA LEU A 96 5.08 0.29 -5.80
C LEU A 96 5.28 1.30 -4.68
N ASN A 97 4.51 1.20 -3.59
CA ASN A 97 4.56 2.17 -2.51
C ASN A 97 4.61 1.50 -1.13
N VAL A 98 5.28 2.15 -0.19
CA VAL A 98 5.38 1.75 1.21
C VAL A 98 5.11 2.97 2.09
N GLU A 99 4.11 2.89 2.95
CA GLU A 99 3.65 3.97 3.84
C GLU A 99 3.04 3.38 5.12
N MET A 100 2.18 4.10 5.85
CA MET A 100 1.79 3.73 7.21
C MET A 100 0.27 3.84 7.51
N GLU A 101 -0.57 4.27 6.56
CA GLU A 101 -1.98 4.62 6.84
C GLU A 101 -3.01 3.93 5.94
N THR A 102 -2.67 3.69 4.67
CA THR A 102 -3.63 3.44 3.58
C THR A 102 -4.50 2.23 3.83
N ALA A 103 -3.94 1.08 4.23
CA ALA A 103 -4.71 -0.13 4.44
C ALA A 103 -5.75 0.02 5.57
N GLY A 104 -5.40 0.72 6.65
CA GLY A 104 -6.31 0.99 7.76
C GLY A 104 -7.45 1.93 7.34
N ILE A 105 -7.12 3.01 6.60
CA ILE A 105 -8.13 3.95 6.07
C ILE A 105 -9.10 3.24 5.13
N LEU A 106 -8.60 2.47 4.15
CA LEU A 106 -9.44 1.74 3.21
C LEU A 106 -10.29 0.67 3.92
N GLY A 107 -9.68 -0.06 4.87
CA GLY A 107 -10.33 -1.10 5.66
C GLY A 107 -11.48 -0.57 6.49
N LEU A 108 -11.19 0.37 7.39
CA LEU A 108 -12.21 0.97 8.25
C LEU A 108 -13.26 1.74 7.43
N GLY A 109 -12.83 2.48 6.41
CA GLY A 109 -13.72 3.18 5.50
C GLY A 109 -14.74 2.24 4.86
N LYS A 110 -14.28 1.10 4.32
CA LYS A 110 -15.17 0.08 3.75
C LYS A 110 -16.14 -0.50 4.78
N LEU A 111 -15.65 -0.83 5.98
CA LEU A 111 -16.48 -1.37 7.06
C LEU A 111 -17.55 -0.38 7.55
N LEU A 112 -17.25 0.92 7.49
CA LEU A 112 -18.18 2.01 7.84
C LEU A 112 -19.12 2.40 6.67
N GLY A 113 -19.01 1.75 5.51
CA GLY A 113 -19.85 2.05 4.34
C GLY A 113 -19.39 3.26 3.52
N HIS A 114 -18.15 3.72 3.69
CA HIS A 114 -17.55 4.78 2.90
C HIS A 114 -16.83 4.25 1.65
N ARG A 115 -16.83 5.07 0.60
CA ARG A 115 -15.97 4.87 -0.57
C ARG A 115 -14.64 5.56 -0.33
N CYS A 116 -13.54 4.82 -0.40
CA CYS A 116 -12.20 5.34 -0.12
C CYS A 116 -11.22 5.01 -1.24
N ILE A 117 -10.29 5.93 -1.49
CA ILE A 117 -9.11 5.74 -2.34
C ILE A 117 -7.93 6.45 -1.66
N SER A 118 -6.72 5.95 -1.88
CA SER A 118 -5.49 6.62 -1.50
C SER A 118 -4.71 6.99 -2.75
N VAL A 119 -4.17 8.21 -2.77
CA VAL A 119 -3.29 8.69 -3.82
C VAL A 119 -2.07 9.30 -3.16
N SER A 120 -0.88 8.95 -3.63
CA SER A 120 0.38 9.36 -3.01
C SER A 120 1.40 9.78 -4.06
N VAL A 121 2.25 10.72 -3.69
CA VAL A 121 3.48 11.01 -4.43
C VAL A 121 4.55 10.01 -4.01
N VAL A 122 5.22 9.38 -4.98
CA VAL A 122 6.38 8.54 -4.71
C VAL A 122 7.58 9.44 -4.44
N LEU A 123 8.02 9.49 -3.18
CA LEU A 123 9.10 10.39 -2.74
C LEU A 123 10.50 9.83 -2.95
N ALA A 124 10.62 8.51 -2.93
CA ALA A 124 11.90 7.82 -3.02
C ALA A 124 11.74 6.57 -3.86
N ASN A 125 12.52 6.48 -4.94
CA ASN A 125 12.67 5.25 -5.68
C ASN A 125 13.72 4.39 -4.97
N ARG A 126 13.24 3.46 -4.13
CA ARG A 126 14.08 2.62 -3.30
C ARG A 126 14.96 1.64 -4.08
N ILE A 127 14.63 1.34 -5.34
CA ILE A 127 15.45 0.49 -6.21
C ILE A 127 16.69 1.26 -6.66
N THR A 128 16.51 2.51 -7.05
CA THR A 128 17.61 3.37 -7.53
C THR A 128 18.30 4.17 -6.42
N GLY A 129 17.69 4.29 -5.24
CA GLY A 129 18.12 5.18 -4.16
C GLY A 129 17.82 6.66 -4.39
N GLU A 130 17.20 7.02 -5.52
CA GLU A 130 16.88 8.39 -5.87
C GLU A 130 15.72 8.95 -5.03
N PHE A 131 15.89 10.20 -4.59
CA PHE A 131 14.85 10.96 -3.92
C PHE A 131 14.32 12.03 -4.87
N ALA A 132 13.00 12.22 -4.86
CA ALA A 132 12.39 13.29 -5.61
C ALA A 132 12.90 14.65 -5.09
N SER A 133 13.45 15.47 -5.98
CA SER A 133 13.61 16.90 -5.73
C SER A 133 12.24 17.56 -5.64
N ASN A 134 12.11 18.64 -4.87
CA ASN A 134 10.88 19.45 -4.81
C ASN A 134 9.61 18.67 -4.43
N VAL A 135 9.69 17.80 -3.41
CA VAL A 135 8.55 17.04 -2.87
C VAL A 135 7.31 17.90 -2.66
N GLN A 136 7.47 19.11 -2.12
CA GLN A 136 6.37 20.03 -1.86
C GLN A 136 5.59 20.35 -3.14
N GLU A 137 6.29 20.70 -4.22
CA GLU A 137 5.68 21.01 -5.52
C GLU A 137 4.91 19.81 -6.08
N HIS A 138 5.48 18.60 -5.96
CA HIS A 138 4.79 17.39 -6.40
C HIS A 138 3.51 17.12 -5.61
N VAL A 139 3.51 17.39 -4.29
CA VAL A 139 2.33 17.25 -3.45
C VAL A 139 1.28 18.31 -3.81
N GLU A 140 1.68 19.56 -4.01
CA GLU A 140 0.77 20.64 -4.43
C GLU A 140 0.12 20.32 -5.79
N HIS A 141 0.89 19.86 -6.76
CA HIS A 141 0.38 19.40 -8.05
C HIS A 141 -0.57 18.21 -7.91
N LEU A 142 -0.26 17.26 -7.03
CA LEU A 142 -1.14 16.12 -6.77
C LEU A 142 -2.48 16.59 -6.20
N ILE A 143 -2.47 17.50 -5.22
CA ILE A 143 -3.69 18.05 -4.60
C ILE A 143 -4.58 18.71 -5.65
N VAL A 144 -4.02 19.60 -6.48
CA VAL A 144 -4.78 20.29 -7.54
C VAL A 144 -5.41 19.29 -8.51
N LYS A 145 -4.63 18.32 -9.00
CA LYS A 145 -5.14 17.32 -9.95
C LYS A 145 -6.16 16.38 -9.30
N ALA A 146 -5.98 16.01 -8.03
CA ALA A 146 -6.92 15.17 -7.30
C ALA A 146 -8.27 15.88 -7.11
N LEU A 147 -8.26 17.17 -6.80
CA LEU A 147 -9.48 17.98 -6.69
C LEU A 147 -10.22 18.05 -8.04
N GLN A 148 -9.50 18.19 -9.15
CA GLN A 148 -10.10 18.19 -10.49
C GLN A 148 -10.80 16.86 -10.86
N CYS A 149 -10.41 15.74 -10.25
CA CYS A 149 -11.09 14.46 -10.47
C CYS A 149 -12.46 14.39 -9.79
N ILE A 150 -12.71 15.19 -8.75
CA ILE A 150 -13.95 15.14 -7.94
C ILE A 150 -14.80 16.42 -8.04
N SER A 151 -14.34 17.40 -8.82
CA SER A 151 -15.06 18.64 -9.15
C SER A 151 -16.06 18.37 -10.27
#